data_AF-A0A3E5ADA1-F1
#
_entry.id   AF-A0A3E5ADA1-F1
#
_cell.length_a   1.000
_cell.length_b   1.000
_cell.length_c   1.000
_cell.angle_alpha   90.00
_cell.angle_beta   90.00
_cell.angle_gamma   90.00
#
_symmetry.space_group_name_H-M   'P 1'
#
loop_
_entity.id
_entity.type
_entity.pdbx_description
1 polymer ?
#
loop_
_entity_poly.entity_id
_entity_poly.type
_entity_poly.pdbx_seq_one_letter_code
_entity_poly.pdbx_strand_id
1 'polypeptide(L)'
;MKRVRCPKCDNFITFDETKYQAGQSLVFVCPNCNKQFGIRMGVSKLRETRKEEKLDENANEKGYGSIVVIENVFAYKQVIPLQLGDNIIGRYMKNSGINCPIETVDPSVDMNHCVINVSRDKKGKLKYVLRDGPSYTGTFVDNEILGDRERRVIEDGTLFTIGATSIILRTADSEEEN
;
A
#
# COMPACT_ATOMS: atom_id res chain seq x y z
N MET A 1 -4.44 21.84 -1.46
CA MET A 1 -2.96 21.82 -1.26
C MET A 1 -2.39 20.64 -2.04
N LYS A 2 -1.13 20.67 -2.51
CA LYS A 2 -0.53 19.51 -3.20
C LYS A 2 0.78 19.06 -2.58
N ARG A 3 1.22 17.87 -2.95
CA ARG A 3 2.49 17.27 -2.49
C ARG A 3 3.38 16.92 -3.67
N VAL A 4 4.67 17.14 -3.46
CA VAL A 4 5.72 16.68 -4.37
C VAL A 4 6.62 15.69 -3.66
N ARG A 5 6.99 14.61 -4.35
CA ARG A 5 7.88 13.56 -3.83
C ARG A 5 9.33 13.92 -4.12
N CYS A 6 10.20 13.86 -3.11
CA CYS A 6 11.63 14.08 -3.29
C CYS A 6 12.27 12.93 -4.09
N PRO A 7 13.02 13.19 -5.17
CA PRO A 7 13.60 12.13 -6.00
C PRO A 7 14.73 11.34 -5.31
N LYS A 8 15.29 11.84 -4.20
CA LYS A 8 16.37 11.15 -3.46
C LYS A 8 15.84 10.22 -2.37
N CYS A 9 14.92 10.70 -1.53
CA CYS A 9 14.48 10.00 -0.32
C CYS A 9 12.98 9.73 -0.25
N ASP A 10 12.23 10.04 -1.33
CA ASP A 10 10.78 9.87 -1.44
C ASP A 10 9.93 10.58 -0.38
N ASN A 11 10.54 11.46 0.43
CA ASN A 11 9.82 12.31 1.36
C ASN A 11 8.87 13.25 0.61
N PHE A 12 7.65 13.41 1.15
CA PHE A 12 6.64 14.31 0.59
C PHE A 12 6.81 15.72 1.14
N ILE A 13 6.77 16.70 0.24
CA ILE A 13 6.80 18.13 0.57
C ILE A 13 5.46 18.73 0.15
N THR A 14 4.76 19.35 1.09
CA THR A 14 3.49 20.03 0.85
C THR A 14 3.72 21.45 0.36
N PHE A 15 2.94 21.89 -0.62
CA PHE A 15 2.90 23.28 -1.06
C PHE A 15 1.49 23.67 -1.51
N ASP A 16 1.23 24.97 -1.51
CA ASP A 16 -0.02 25.52 -2.01
C ASP A 16 0.12 25.81 -3.51
N GLU A 17 -0.55 25.00 -4.34
CA GLU A 17 -0.48 25.15 -5.79
C GLU A 17 -1.22 26.39 -6.31
N THR A 18 -2.19 26.92 -5.56
CA THR A 18 -2.99 28.08 -5.99
C THR A 18 -2.15 29.35 -6.13
N LYS A 19 -0.94 29.35 -5.55
CA LYS A 19 0.03 30.43 -5.63
C LYS A 19 0.91 30.40 -6.88
N TYR A 20 0.76 29.40 -7.74
CA TYR A 20 1.67 29.16 -8.88
C TYR A 20 0.90 28.90 -10.18
N GLN A 21 1.47 29.33 -11.31
CA GLN A 21 0.87 29.16 -12.63
C GLN A 21 1.31 27.85 -13.30
N ALA A 22 0.45 27.29 -14.15
CA ALA A 22 0.80 26.14 -14.98
C ALA A 22 2.00 26.46 -15.88
N GLY A 23 2.99 25.55 -15.95
CA GLY A 23 4.23 25.73 -16.70
C GLY A 23 5.39 26.34 -15.92
N GLN A 24 5.13 26.93 -14.73
CA GLN A 24 6.16 27.49 -13.86
C GLN A 24 7.08 26.40 -13.30
N SER A 25 8.38 26.66 -13.30
CA SER A 25 9.37 25.79 -12.67
C SER A 25 9.55 26.18 -11.21
N LEU A 26 9.23 25.26 -10.31
CA LEU A 26 9.38 25.42 -8.86
C LEU A 26 10.58 24.60 -8.39
N VAL A 27 11.34 25.16 -7.45
CA VAL A 27 12.52 24.54 -6.86
C VAL A 27 12.24 24.25 -5.39
N PHE A 28 12.40 23.01 -4.99
CA PHE A 28 12.17 22.53 -3.64
C PHE A 28 13.47 22.04 -3.01
N VAL A 29 13.62 22.27 -1.70
CA VAL A 29 14.67 21.65 -0.88
C VAL A 29 13.99 20.64 0.03
N CYS A 30 14.42 19.38 -0.05
CA CYS A 30 13.86 18.34 0.81
C CYS A 30 14.32 18.52 2.26
N PRO A 31 13.41 18.67 3.24
CA PRO A 31 13.80 18.86 4.64
C PRO A 31 14.47 17.61 5.24
N ASN A 32 14.27 16.43 4.65
CA ASN A 32 14.81 15.17 5.15
C ASN A 32 16.24 14.89 4.67
N CYS A 33 16.53 15.16 3.39
CA CYS A 33 17.84 14.82 2.80
C CYS A 33 18.63 16.02 2.26
N ASN A 34 18.13 17.24 2.50
CA ASN A 34 18.64 18.53 2.03
C ASN A 34 18.93 18.62 0.53
N LYS A 35 18.37 17.71 -0.27
CA LYS A 35 18.54 17.73 -1.72
C LYS A 35 17.58 18.72 -2.35
N GLN A 36 18.14 19.58 -3.19
CA GLN A 36 17.40 20.49 -4.05
C GLN A 36 16.95 19.77 -5.33
N PHE A 37 15.70 19.97 -5.73
CA PHE A 37 15.15 19.43 -6.97
C PHE A 37 14.07 20.36 -7.54
N GLY A 38 13.89 20.35 -8.86
CA GLY A 38 12.89 21.15 -9.55
C GLY A 38 11.71 20.32 -10.03
N ILE A 39 10.51 20.91 -10.04
CA ILE A 39 9.34 20.38 -10.74
C ILE A 39 8.73 21.46 -11.62
N ARG A 40 8.08 21.04 -12.71
CA ARG A 40 7.32 21.93 -13.59
C ARG A 40 5.84 21.73 -13.35
N MET A 41 5.15 22.82 -12.97
CA MET A 41 3.72 22.82 -12.71
C MET A 41 2.94 22.41 -13.97
N GLY A 42 1.97 21.50 -13.83
CA GLY A 42 1.14 21.00 -14.92
C GLY A 42 1.74 19.85 -15.76
N VAL A 43 3.06 19.63 -15.71
CA VAL A 43 3.72 18.51 -16.43
C VAL A 43 4.09 17.38 -15.47
N SER A 44 4.43 17.72 -14.23
CA SER A 44 4.85 16.75 -13.22
C SER A 44 3.62 16.14 -12.54
N LYS A 45 3.59 14.81 -12.33
CA LYS A 45 2.54 14.13 -11.54
C LYS A 45 2.59 14.64 -10.09
N LEU A 46 1.76 15.64 -9.78
CA LEU A 46 1.54 16.14 -8.43
C LEU A 46 0.52 15.24 -7.75
N ARG A 47 0.78 14.83 -6.51
CA ARG A 47 -0.21 14.09 -5.71
C ARG A 47 -1.04 15.08 -4.89
N GLU A 48 -2.32 14.78 -4.75
CA GLU A 48 -3.22 15.50 -3.85
C GLU A 48 -2.77 15.31 -2.40
N THR A 49 -3.33 16.10 -1.48
CA THR A 49 -3.08 15.81 -0.08
C THR A 49 -3.69 14.46 0.28
N ARG A 50 -3.02 13.67 1.11
CA ARG A 50 -3.51 12.36 1.59
C ARG A 50 -4.90 12.39 2.25
N LYS A 51 -5.43 13.57 2.61
CA LYS A 51 -6.78 13.76 3.16
C LYS A 51 -7.86 13.89 2.05
N GLU A 52 -7.44 14.20 0.83
CA GLU A 52 -8.28 14.45 -0.36
C GLU A 52 -8.13 13.34 -1.41
N GLU A 53 -7.16 12.41 -1.27
CA GLU A 53 -7.02 11.26 -2.18
C GLU A 53 -8.32 10.44 -2.19
N LYS A 54 -9.06 10.54 -3.29
CA LYS A 54 -10.18 9.63 -3.56
C LYS A 54 -9.63 8.21 -3.63
N LEU A 55 -10.24 7.32 -2.84
CA LEU A 55 -9.96 5.89 -2.87
C LEU A 55 -10.18 5.39 -4.30
N ASP A 56 -9.25 4.56 -4.78
CA ASP A 56 -9.38 3.93 -6.08
C ASP A 56 -10.45 2.82 -5.98
N GLU A 57 -11.71 3.18 -6.25
CA GLU A 57 -12.84 2.24 -6.27
C GLU A 57 -12.65 1.16 -7.35
N ASN A 58 -11.75 1.39 -8.31
CA ASN A 58 -11.38 0.47 -9.37
C ASN A 58 -10.12 -0.36 -9.07
N ALA A 59 -9.62 -0.38 -7.82
CA ALA A 59 -8.41 -1.13 -7.50
C ALA A 59 -8.51 -2.62 -7.92
N ASN A 60 -9.71 -3.21 -7.96
CA ASN A 60 -9.91 -4.56 -8.46
C ASN A 60 -10.05 -4.67 -10.00
N GLU A 61 -9.63 -3.70 -10.80
CA GLU A 61 -9.75 -3.73 -12.28
C GLU A 61 -9.24 -5.03 -12.93
N LYS A 62 -8.31 -5.75 -12.28
CA LYS A 62 -7.76 -7.03 -12.75
C LYS A 62 -8.53 -8.27 -12.28
N GLY A 63 -9.51 -8.12 -11.39
CA GLY A 63 -10.39 -9.18 -10.90
C GLY A 63 -9.70 -10.19 -9.97
N TYR A 64 -8.69 -9.77 -9.19
CA TYR A 64 -7.99 -10.64 -8.23
C TYR A 64 -8.19 -10.25 -6.77
N GLY A 65 -8.99 -9.22 -6.49
CA GLY A 65 -9.19 -8.62 -5.18
C GLY A 65 -8.20 -7.51 -4.86
N SER A 66 -8.33 -6.95 -3.67
CA SER A 66 -7.47 -5.91 -3.12
C SER A 66 -7.31 -6.10 -1.62
N ILE A 67 -6.28 -5.47 -1.04
CA ILE A 67 -6.19 -5.29 0.41
C ILE A 67 -6.48 -3.84 0.75
N VAL A 68 -7.22 -3.65 1.85
CA VAL A 68 -7.54 -2.33 2.39
C VAL A 68 -6.78 -2.16 3.69
N VAL A 69 -5.77 -1.31 3.67
CA VAL A 69 -5.06 -0.87 4.88
C VAL A 69 -5.96 0.10 5.63
N ILE A 70 -6.23 -0.19 6.90
CA ILE A 70 -7.04 0.66 7.77
C ILE A 70 -6.20 1.83 8.27
N GLU A 71 -6.76 3.03 8.23
CA GLU A 71 -6.10 4.23 8.74
C GLU A 71 -5.84 4.13 10.25
N ASN A 72 -4.62 4.49 10.64
CA ASN A 72 -4.18 4.60 12.02
C ASN A 72 -3.18 5.76 12.17
N VAL A 73 -2.51 5.85 13.32
CA VAL A 73 -1.52 6.90 13.60
C VAL A 73 -0.27 6.80 12.70
N PHE A 74 0.02 5.63 12.15
CA PHE A 74 1.24 5.34 11.37
C PHE A 74 1.01 5.29 9.86
N ALA A 75 -0.22 5.04 9.40
CA ALA A 75 -0.57 4.82 8.01
C ALA A 75 -1.95 5.40 7.72
N TYR A 76 -2.08 6.03 6.56
CA TYR A 76 -3.38 6.40 6.01
C TYR A 76 -4.04 5.18 5.38
N LYS A 77 -5.35 5.28 5.16
CA LYS A 77 -6.11 4.29 4.39
C LYS A 77 -5.51 4.13 3.00
N GLN A 78 -5.23 2.90 2.59
CA GLN A 78 -4.68 2.56 1.28
C GLN A 78 -5.42 1.35 0.72
N VAL A 79 -5.70 1.34 -0.58
CA VAL A 79 -6.25 0.18 -1.29
C VAL A 79 -5.18 -0.29 -2.26
N ILE A 80 -4.74 -1.53 -2.13
CA ILE A 80 -3.65 -2.09 -2.93
C ILE A 80 -4.22 -3.29 -3.72
N PRO A 81 -4.17 -3.26 -5.06
CA PRO A 81 -4.67 -4.35 -5.88
C PRO A 81 -3.82 -5.61 -5.72
N LEU A 82 -4.46 -6.77 -5.71
CA LEU A 82 -3.77 -8.05 -5.76
C LEU A 82 -3.57 -8.50 -7.21
N GLN A 83 -2.63 -9.41 -7.41
CA GLN A 83 -2.35 -10.10 -8.66
C GLN A 83 -2.27 -11.61 -8.45
N LEU A 84 -2.42 -12.37 -9.53
CA LEU A 84 -2.20 -13.82 -9.50
C LEU A 84 -0.76 -14.14 -9.06
N GLY A 85 -0.59 -15.16 -8.23
CA GLY A 85 0.69 -15.55 -7.64
C GLY A 85 0.96 -14.88 -6.30
N ASP A 86 2.23 -14.68 -5.96
CA ASP A 86 2.66 -14.13 -4.68
C ASP A 86 2.56 -12.60 -4.65
N ASN A 87 1.79 -12.08 -3.69
CA ASN A 87 1.67 -10.67 -3.35
C ASN A 87 2.43 -10.42 -2.06
N ILE A 88 3.61 -9.81 -2.17
CA ILE A 88 4.50 -9.53 -1.05
C ILE A 88 4.10 -8.19 -0.44
N ILE A 89 3.63 -8.25 0.80
CA ILE A 89 3.12 -7.12 1.55
C ILE A 89 4.16 -6.71 2.59
N GLY A 90 4.41 -5.41 2.67
CA GLY A 90 5.32 -4.86 3.66
C GLY A 90 5.53 -3.37 3.48
N ARG A 91 6.43 -2.80 4.27
CA ARG A 91 6.68 -1.36 4.27
C ARG A 91 7.33 -0.90 2.97
N TYR A 92 6.78 0.16 2.39
CA TYR A 92 7.36 0.80 1.21
C TYR A 92 8.81 1.25 1.48
N MET A 93 9.73 0.75 0.66
CA MET A 93 11.08 1.28 0.56
C MET A 93 11.46 1.36 -0.92
N LYS A 94 12.18 2.43 -1.28
CA LYS A 94 12.69 2.62 -2.63
C LYS A 94 13.49 1.41 -3.07
N ASN A 95 13.19 0.88 -4.24
CA ASN A 95 13.86 -0.29 -4.85
C ASN A 95 13.72 -1.60 -4.06
N SER A 96 12.73 -1.73 -3.16
CA SER A 96 12.47 -2.99 -2.41
C SER A 96 12.03 -4.16 -3.29
N GLY A 97 11.47 -3.88 -4.48
CA GLY A 97 11.00 -4.92 -5.40
C GLY A 97 9.70 -5.62 -4.96
N ILE A 98 9.08 -5.21 -3.86
CA ILE A 98 7.77 -5.71 -3.43
C ILE A 98 6.65 -5.16 -4.33
N ASN A 99 5.63 -5.97 -4.55
CA ASN A 99 4.50 -5.64 -5.42
C ASN A 99 3.31 -5.04 -4.66
N CYS A 100 3.19 -5.27 -3.35
CA CYS A 100 2.15 -4.69 -2.49
C CYS A 100 2.75 -3.84 -1.36
N PRO A 101 3.45 -2.73 -1.67
CA PRO A 101 4.03 -1.86 -0.66
C PRO A 101 2.98 -1.04 0.09
N ILE A 102 3.11 -0.96 1.41
CA ILE A 102 2.31 -0.09 2.27
C ILE A 102 3.14 1.15 2.62
N GLU A 103 2.62 2.34 2.31
CA GLU A 103 3.18 3.60 2.80
C GLU A 103 2.82 3.76 4.29
N THR A 104 3.70 3.30 5.18
CA THR A 104 3.56 3.39 6.64
C THR A 104 4.85 3.89 7.29
N VAL A 105 4.72 4.65 8.38
CA VAL A 105 5.85 5.02 9.26
C VAL A 105 5.98 4.10 10.47
N ASP A 106 5.20 3.02 10.52
CA ASP A 106 5.26 2.01 11.56
C ASP A 106 6.64 1.30 11.54
N PRO A 107 7.43 1.39 12.63
CA PRO A 107 8.73 0.72 12.69
C PRO A 107 8.61 -0.81 12.77
N SER A 108 7.44 -1.33 13.16
CA SER A 108 7.19 -2.76 13.36
C SER A 108 6.76 -3.51 12.08
N VAL A 109 6.54 -2.79 10.98
CA VAL A 109 6.27 -3.39 9.66
C VAL A 109 7.56 -3.56 8.88
N ASP A 110 7.89 -4.81 8.58
CA ASP A 110 9.06 -5.18 7.80
C ASP A 110 8.86 -4.91 6.31
N MET A 111 9.97 -4.90 5.57
CA MET A 111 9.94 -4.71 4.11
C MET A 111 9.19 -5.85 3.39
N ASN A 112 9.45 -7.08 3.81
CA ASN A 112 8.82 -8.30 3.28
C ASN A 112 8.12 -9.00 4.45
N HIS A 113 6.99 -8.46 4.87
CA HIS A 113 6.38 -8.85 6.14
C HIS A 113 5.50 -10.08 6.00
N CYS A 114 4.61 -10.11 5.00
CA CYS A 114 3.76 -11.25 4.74
C CYS A 114 3.50 -11.43 3.24
N VAL A 115 2.93 -12.57 2.88
CA VAL A 115 2.61 -12.90 1.48
C VAL A 115 1.19 -13.41 1.39
N ILE A 116 0.41 -12.81 0.50
CA ILE A 116 -0.86 -13.38 0.03
C ILE A 116 -0.60 -14.05 -1.32
N ASN A 117 -0.70 -15.37 -1.39
CA ASN A 117 -0.73 -16.09 -2.65
C ASN A 117 -2.17 -16.12 -3.17
N VAL A 118 -2.38 -15.59 -4.38
CA VAL A 118 -3.64 -15.69 -5.11
C VAL A 118 -3.49 -16.77 -6.17
N SER A 119 -4.32 -17.80 -6.10
CA SER A 119 -4.34 -18.92 -7.06
C SER A 119 -5.76 -19.28 -7.43
N ARG A 120 -5.95 -20.14 -8.43
CA ARG A 120 -7.25 -20.72 -8.76
C ARG A 120 -7.32 -22.16 -8.26
N ASP A 121 -8.45 -22.53 -7.67
CA ASP A 121 -8.73 -23.91 -7.30
C ASP A 121 -9.09 -24.77 -8.53
N LYS A 122 -9.39 -26.06 -8.31
CA LYS A 122 -9.77 -26.99 -9.40
C LYS A 122 -11.09 -26.61 -10.09
N LYS A 123 -11.93 -25.78 -9.46
CA LYS A 123 -13.20 -25.29 -9.99
C LYS A 123 -13.04 -23.91 -10.66
N GLY A 124 -11.83 -23.35 -10.67
CA GLY A 124 -11.53 -22.04 -11.24
C GLY A 124 -11.80 -20.87 -10.30
N LYS A 125 -12.25 -21.10 -9.05
CA LYS A 125 -12.50 -20.05 -8.06
C LYS A 125 -11.17 -19.52 -7.51
N LEU A 126 -11.09 -18.22 -7.24
CA LEU A 126 -9.94 -17.63 -6.59
C LEU A 126 -9.79 -18.14 -5.15
N LYS A 127 -8.55 -18.45 -4.79
CA LYS A 127 -8.13 -18.87 -3.46
C LYS A 127 -7.03 -17.95 -2.98
N TYR A 128 -7.18 -17.48 -1.75
CA TYR A 128 -6.26 -16.58 -1.07
C TYR A 128 -5.59 -17.32 0.08
N VAL A 129 -4.26 -17.36 0.08
CA VAL A 129 -3.48 -18.01 1.13
C VAL A 129 -2.50 -17.01 1.72
N LEU A 130 -2.68 -16.70 2.99
CA LEU A 130 -1.79 -15.86 3.77
C LEU A 130 -0.71 -16.70 4.43
N ARG A 131 0.51 -16.19 4.42
CA ARG A 131 1.64 -16.73 5.17
C ARG A 131 2.50 -15.60 5.70
N ASP A 132 3.13 -15.83 6.84
CA ASP A 132 4.16 -14.93 7.33
C ASP A 132 5.38 -14.95 6.40
N GLY A 133 6.01 -13.78 6.25
CA GLY A 133 7.33 -13.65 5.64
C GLY A 133 8.44 -13.91 6.67
N PRO A 134 9.68 -13.48 6.41
CA PRO A 134 10.70 -13.39 7.45
C PRO A 134 10.46 -12.16 8.35
N SER A 135 9.26 -12.04 8.93
CA SER A 135 8.89 -10.89 9.73
C SER A 135 9.49 -10.95 11.14
N TYR A 136 9.77 -9.79 11.74
CA TYR A 136 10.27 -9.70 13.11
C TYR A 136 9.14 -9.71 14.14
N THR A 137 7.99 -9.13 13.80
CA THR A 137 6.85 -8.98 14.73
C THR A 137 5.72 -9.97 14.52
N GLY A 138 5.72 -10.71 13.42
CA GLY A 138 4.71 -11.72 13.09
C GLY A 138 3.47 -11.14 12.42
N THR A 139 2.81 -11.98 11.62
CA THR A 139 1.50 -11.72 11.05
C THR A 139 0.41 -12.39 11.88
N PHE A 140 -0.66 -11.66 12.18
CA PHE A 140 -1.78 -12.12 13.01
C PHE A 140 -3.06 -12.17 12.19
N VAL A 141 -3.85 -13.23 12.35
CA VAL A 141 -5.22 -13.34 11.82
C VAL A 141 -6.13 -13.63 13.00
N ASP A 142 -7.18 -12.84 13.20
CA ASP A 142 -8.10 -12.97 14.34
C ASP A 142 -7.40 -12.99 15.72
N ASN A 143 -6.33 -12.18 15.85
CA ASN A 143 -5.44 -12.12 17.02
C ASN A 143 -4.58 -13.37 17.28
N GLU A 144 -4.56 -14.34 16.35
CA GLU A 144 -3.68 -15.48 16.40
C GLU A 144 -2.50 -15.30 15.44
N ILE A 145 -1.28 -15.40 15.98
CA ILE A 145 -0.06 -15.35 15.17
C ILE A 145 0.01 -16.58 14.24
N LEU A 146 0.46 -16.36 13.00
CA LEU A 146 0.79 -17.46 12.10
C LEU A 146 2.03 -18.21 12.58
N GLY A 147 1.93 -19.53 12.67
CA GLY A 147 3.05 -20.39 13.06
C GLY A 147 4.15 -20.48 11.99
N ASP A 148 5.27 -21.12 12.35
CA ASP A 148 6.38 -21.33 11.40
C ASP A 148 5.91 -22.09 10.16
N ARG A 149 6.14 -21.49 8.98
CA ARG A 149 5.71 -22.00 7.65
C ARG A 149 4.21 -22.24 7.54
N GLU A 150 3.39 -21.69 8.43
CA GLU A 150 1.96 -21.81 8.35
C GLU A 150 1.43 -21.15 7.07
N ARG A 151 0.41 -21.78 6.48
CA ARG A 151 -0.34 -21.26 5.35
C ARG A 151 -1.81 -21.29 5.69
N ARG A 152 -2.40 -20.12 5.91
CA ARG A 152 -3.80 -19.99 6.28
C ARG A 152 -4.61 -19.56 5.06
N VAL A 153 -5.67 -20.30 4.76
CA VAL A 153 -6.65 -19.85 3.76
C VAL A 153 -7.45 -18.73 4.39
N ILE A 154 -7.55 -17.61 3.69
CA ILE A 154 -8.30 -16.44 4.15
C ILE A 154 -9.42 -16.13 3.16
N GLU A 155 -10.49 -15.53 3.67
CA GLU A 155 -11.72 -15.26 2.93
C GLU A 155 -12.01 -13.76 2.86
N ASP A 156 -13.06 -13.39 2.13
CA ASP A 156 -13.51 -12.01 2.07
C ASP A 156 -13.77 -11.44 3.47
N GLY A 157 -13.34 -10.19 3.68
CA GLY A 157 -13.48 -9.52 4.97
C GLY A 157 -12.49 -9.97 6.04
N THR A 158 -11.62 -10.95 5.77
CA THR A 158 -10.61 -11.38 6.74
C THR A 158 -9.75 -10.20 7.18
N LEU A 159 -9.72 -9.96 8.48
CA LEU A 159 -8.88 -8.96 9.12
C LEU A 159 -7.57 -9.61 9.58
N PHE A 160 -6.45 -9.07 9.13
CA PHE A 160 -5.14 -9.47 9.61
C PHE A 160 -4.30 -8.24 9.96
N THR A 161 -3.33 -8.43 10.84
CA THR A 161 -2.51 -7.35 11.39
C THR A 161 -1.04 -7.69 11.21
N ILE A 162 -0.27 -6.67 10.83
CA ILE A 162 1.18 -6.70 10.74
C ILE A 162 1.73 -5.50 11.52
N GLY A 163 2.53 -5.74 12.55
CA GLY A 163 2.91 -4.66 13.46
C GLY A 163 1.69 -3.98 14.11
N ALA A 164 1.56 -2.66 14.00
CA ALA A 164 0.37 -1.89 14.41
C ALA A 164 -0.62 -1.62 13.26
N THR A 165 -0.37 -2.18 12.07
CA THR A 165 -1.15 -1.91 10.85
C THR A 165 -2.17 -3.02 10.61
N SER A 166 -3.46 -2.65 10.60
CA SER A 166 -4.57 -3.56 10.32
C SER A 166 -4.97 -3.52 8.84
N ILE A 167 -5.25 -4.69 8.27
CA ILE A 167 -5.50 -4.88 6.84
C ILE A 167 -6.70 -5.80 6.65
N ILE A 168 -7.62 -5.43 5.76
CA ILE A 168 -8.78 -6.23 5.37
C ILE A 168 -8.56 -6.77 3.96
N LEU A 169 -8.79 -8.07 3.75
CA LEU A 169 -8.89 -8.64 2.41
C LEU A 169 -10.26 -8.32 1.79
N ARG A 170 -10.26 -7.77 0.58
CA ARG A 170 -11.42 -7.68 -0.31
C ARG A 170 -11.20 -8.60 -1.51
N THR A 171 -11.96 -9.67 -1.60
CA THR A 171 -11.89 -10.63 -2.71
C THR A 171 -12.55 -10.08 -3.98
N ALA A 172 -12.23 -10.65 -5.13
CA ALA A 172 -12.81 -10.21 -6.40
C ALA A 172 -14.33 -10.40 -6.48
N ASP A 173 -14.86 -11.43 -5.80
CA ASP A 173 -16.28 -11.81 -5.83
C ASP A 173 -17.16 -10.79 -5.08
N SER A 174 -16.56 -9.92 -4.24
CA SER A 174 -17.28 -8.93 -3.42
C SER A 174 -17.87 -7.74 -4.20
N GLU A 175 -17.50 -7.57 -5.47
CA GLU A 175 -18.01 -6.48 -6.33
C GLU A 175 -19.30 -6.83 -7.08
N GLU A 176 -19.78 -8.08 -7.02
CA GLU A 176 -21.03 -8.50 -7.68
C GLU A 176 -22.32 -8.20 -6.87
N GLU A 177 -22.22 -7.60 -5.67
CA GLU A 177 -23.38 -7.35 -4.77
C GLU A 177 -23.93 -5.91 -4.75
N ASN A 178 -23.65 -5.05 -5.74
CA ASN A 178 -24.32 -3.72 -5.87
C ASN A 178 -25.03 -3.52 -7.21
#